data_AF-A0A2A3E006-F1
#
_entry.id   AF-A0A2A3E006-F1
#
_cell.length_a   1.000
_cell.length_b   1.000
_cell.length_c   1.000
_cell.angle_alpha   90.00
_cell.angle_beta   90.00
_cell.angle_gamma   90.00
#
_symmetry.space_group_name_H-M   'P 1'
#
loop_
_entity.id
_entity.type
_entity.pdbx_description
1 polymer ?
#
loop_
_entity_poly.entity_id
_entity_poly.type
_entity_poly.pdbx_seq_one_letter_code
_entity_poly.pdbx_strand_id
1 'polypeptide(L)'
;MEDASPSRTALRVARLRALHQFSPQAALFRDPYALAILGEAAPNAGELSQEDEHGRRMRLFVASRARLAEDWLAAAVRRGVRQVVVLGAGLDTFSLRNPYADVTVFEVDHPATQAWKRQRIAEAGLAEPAGAAFVPVNFERQSLAGELAAAGLKTTEPSFFIWLGVVPYLTREAIFATLGYIAGVAGSEVVFDYSEPAGNRDAAGRETHAFYAARVATIGEPWISFFVPDELAKALADLGFDGIEDLDNREIAARFARSPSTKSNSGEHILRSRRSV
;
A
#
# COMPACT_ATOMS: atom_id res chain seq x y z
N MET A 1 12.78 12.38 -0.05
CA MET A 1 13.28 11.95 -1.39
C MET A 1 14.02 13.12 -2.01
N GLU A 2 15.15 12.91 -2.70
CA GLU A 2 15.68 13.96 -3.58
C GLU A 2 14.59 14.31 -4.62
N ASP A 3 14.28 15.61 -4.78
CA ASP A 3 13.08 16.15 -5.47
C ASP A 3 12.92 15.70 -6.96
N ALA A 4 13.83 14.92 -7.54
CA ALA A 4 13.87 14.60 -8.98
C ALA A 4 13.90 13.11 -9.37
N SER A 5 14.05 12.15 -8.44
CA SER A 5 14.19 10.72 -8.79
C SER A 5 12.99 9.88 -8.38
N PRO A 6 12.51 8.94 -9.24
CA PRO A 6 11.46 8.01 -8.86
C PRO A 6 11.88 7.11 -7.69
N SER A 7 10.91 6.73 -6.84
CA SER A 7 11.17 5.88 -5.68
C SER A 7 11.74 4.51 -6.07
N ARG A 8 12.84 4.12 -5.41
CA ARG A 8 13.50 2.83 -5.63
C ARG A 8 12.71 1.69 -4.98
N THR A 9 12.11 1.93 -3.82
CA THR A 9 11.21 0.95 -3.19
C THR A 9 9.92 0.76 -3.98
N ALA A 10 9.36 1.80 -4.61
CA ALA A 10 8.22 1.65 -5.50
C ALA A 10 8.53 0.68 -6.67
N LEU A 11 9.70 0.81 -7.29
CA LEU A 11 10.17 -0.13 -8.33
C LEU A 11 10.29 -1.56 -7.78
N ARG A 12 10.91 -1.72 -6.60
CA ARG A 12 11.09 -3.04 -5.96
C ARG A 12 9.75 -3.71 -5.65
N VAL A 13 8.79 -2.97 -5.10
CA VAL A 13 7.44 -3.49 -4.79
C VAL A 13 6.70 -3.88 -6.08
N ALA A 14 6.79 -3.07 -7.13
CA ALA A 14 6.20 -3.40 -8.42
C ALA A 14 6.83 -4.67 -9.02
N ARG A 15 8.16 -4.83 -8.95
CA ARG A 15 8.85 -6.06 -9.35
C ARG A 15 8.37 -7.28 -8.55
N LEU A 16 8.19 -7.17 -7.23
CA LEU A 16 7.66 -8.29 -6.42
C LEU A 16 6.23 -8.68 -6.87
N ARG A 17 5.38 -7.68 -7.15
CA ARG A 17 4.01 -7.90 -7.63
C ARG A 17 3.98 -8.54 -9.02
N ALA A 18 4.91 -8.17 -9.90
CA ALA A 18 5.11 -8.78 -11.20
C ALA A 18 5.67 -10.21 -11.11
N LEU A 19 6.66 -10.43 -10.25
CA LEU A 19 7.23 -11.76 -9.98
C LEU A 19 6.16 -12.72 -9.43
N HIS A 20 5.23 -12.20 -8.61
CA HIS A 20 4.10 -12.98 -8.10
C HIS A 20 3.22 -13.56 -9.23
N GLN A 21 3.16 -12.94 -10.41
CA GLN A 21 2.33 -13.44 -11.50
C GLN A 21 2.81 -14.78 -12.09
N PHE A 22 4.11 -15.11 -11.92
CA PHE A 22 4.68 -16.41 -12.29
C PHE A 22 4.49 -17.49 -11.22
N SER A 23 3.99 -17.12 -10.03
CA SER A 23 3.94 -18.00 -8.88
C SER A 23 2.78 -19.00 -8.94
N PRO A 24 2.93 -20.22 -8.37
CA PRO A 24 1.80 -21.11 -8.14
C PRO A 24 0.70 -20.47 -7.28
N GLN A 25 1.06 -19.48 -6.45
CA GLN A 25 0.13 -18.71 -5.63
C GLN A 25 -0.47 -17.49 -6.36
N ALA A 26 -0.25 -17.29 -7.66
CA ALA A 26 -0.71 -16.11 -8.39
C ALA A 26 -2.23 -15.87 -8.35
N ALA A 27 -3.03 -16.90 -8.03
CA ALA A 27 -4.46 -16.75 -7.80
C ALA A 27 -4.81 -15.93 -6.54
N LEU A 28 -3.86 -15.76 -5.60
CA LEU A 28 -4.00 -14.87 -4.45
C LEU A 28 -4.27 -13.44 -4.92
N PHE A 29 -3.45 -12.96 -5.86
CA PHE A 29 -3.53 -11.60 -6.38
C PHE A 29 -3.09 -11.54 -7.85
N ARG A 30 -4.06 -11.26 -8.74
CA ARG A 30 -3.83 -11.13 -10.18
C ARG A 30 -3.71 -9.66 -10.56
N ASP A 31 -2.58 -9.31 -11.13
CA ASP A 31 -2.34 -7.98 -11.69
C ASP A 31 -1.87 -8.13 -13.15
N PRO A 32 -2.78 -7.97 -14.13
CA PRO A 32 -2.46 -8.15 -15.54
C PRO A 32 -1.50 -7.09 -16.07
N TYR A 33 -1.34 -5.96 -15.36
CA TYR A 33 -0.49 -4.85 -15.80
C TYR A 33 0.87 -4.82 -15.08
N ALA A 34 1.10 -5.69 -14.09
CA ALA A 34 2.32 -5.70 -13.28
C ALA A 34 3.62 -5.85 -14.10
N LEU A 35 3.60 -6.69 -15.14
CA LEU A 35 4.74 -6.88 -16.02
C LEU A 35 4.87 -5.72 -17.01
N ALA A 36 3.77 -5.33 -17.65
CA ALA A 36 3.75 -4.30 -18.69
C ALA A 36 4.25 -2.95 -18.16
N ILE A 37 3.81 -2.55 -16.96
CA ILE A 37 4.20 -1.27 -16.35
C ILE A 37 5.70 -1.18 -16.01
N LEU A 38 6.40 -2.31 -15.93
CA LEU A 38 7.83 -2.35 -15.64
C LEU A 38 8.71 -2.32 -16.90
N GLY A 39 8.17 -2.61 -18.08
CA GLY A 39 8.95 -2.70 -19.32
C GLY A 39 10.17 -3.63 -19.16
N GLU A 40 11.35 -3.12 -19.52
CA GLU A 40 12.63 -3.86 -19.38
C GLU A 40 12.99 -4.22 -17.93
N ALA A 41 12.43 -3.51 -16.94
CA ALA A 41 12.63 -3.82 -15.53
C ALA A 41 11.68 -4.93 -15.03
N ALA A 42 10.88 -5.55 -15.89
CA ALA A 42 10.03 -6.67 -15.51
C ALA A 42 10.89 -7.89 -15.13
N PRO A 43 10.54 -8.61 -14.05
CA PRO A 43 11.21 -9.87 -13.73
C PRO A 43 10.79 -10.97 -14.73
N ASN A 44 11.56 -12.06 -14.78
CA ASN A 44 11.21 -13.26 -15.52
C ASN A 44 10.91 -14.46 -14.59
N ALA A 45 10.34 -15.53 -15.16
CA ALA A 45 9.98 -16.73 -14.40
C ALA A 45 11.19 -17.45 -13.76
N GLY A 46 12.40 -17.30 -14.33
CA GLY A 46 13.63 -17.85 -13.76
C GLY A 46 14.01 -17.21 -12.43
N GLU A 47 13.76 -15.91 -12.25
CA GLU A 47 13.98 -15.20 -10.98
C GLU A 47 13.17 -15.80 -9.84
N LEU A 48 11.96 -16.30 -10.11
CA LEU A 48 11.12 -16.93 -9.09
C LEU A 48 11.78 -18.21 -8.55
N SER A 49 12.52 -18.93 -9.39
CA SER A 49 13.21 -20.17 -8.99
C SER A 49 14.47 -19.89 -8.15
N GLN A 50 15.00 -18.66 -8.20
CA GLN A 50 16.16 -18.21 -7.43
C GLN A 50 15.77 -17.42 -6.18
N GLU A 51 14.47 -17.30 -5.90
CA GLU A 51 13.96 -16.53 -4.77
C GLU A 51 14.33 -17.21 -3.44
N ASP A 52 15.00 -16.47 -2.57
CA ASP A 52 15.26 -16.90 -1.19
C ASP A 52 14.00 -16.83 -0.31
N GLU A 53 14.08 -17.36 0.91
CA GLU A 53 12.91 -17.40 1.80
C GLU A 53 12.38 -15.99 2.13
N HIS A 54 13.26 -15.02 2.32
CA HIS A 54 12.85 -13.65 2.61
C HIS A 54 12.15 -13.00 1.41
N GLY A 55 12.71 -13.13 0.20
CA GLY A 55 12.12 -12.66 -1.05
C GLY A 55 10.71 -13.22 -1.22
N ARG A 56 10.56 -14.53 -0.98
CA ARG A 56 9.26 -15.22 -1.02
C ARG A 56 8.28 -14.65 -0.01
N ARG A 57 8.71 -14.44 1.24
CA ARG A 57 7.87 -13.83 2.29
C ARG A 57 7.43 -12.42 1.89
N MET A 58 8.34 -11.59 1.43
CA MET A 58 8.04 -10.22 0.98
C MET A 58 7.11 -10.20 -0.24
N ARG A 59 7.32 -11.07 -1.22
CA ARG A 59 6.44 -11.20 -2.38
C ARG A 59 5.03 -11.60 -1.99
N LEU A 60 4.89 -12.58 -1.09
CA LEU A 60 3.59 -12.99 -0.57
C LEU A 60 2.93 -11.90 0.27
N PHE A 61 3.69 -11.16 1.08
CA PHE A 61 3.19 -10.01 1.82
C PHE A 61 2.66 -8.90 0.89
N VAL A 62 3.43 -8.52 -0.13
CA VAL A 62 3.03 -7.53 -1.15
C VAL A 62 1.75 -7.96 -1.89
N ALA A 63 1.64 -9.23 -2.26
CA ALA A 63 0.42 -9.77 -2.88
C ALA A 63 -0.77 -9.77 -1.90
N SER A 64 -0.53 -10.16 -0.65
CA SER A 64 -1.58 -10.25 0.38
C SER A 64 -2.15 -8.89 0.75
N ARG A 65 -1.31 -7.85 0.90
CA ARG A 65 -1.79 -6.49 1.19
C ARG A 65 -2.61 -5.88 0.07
N ALA A 66 -2.21 -6.10 -1.19
CA ALA A 66 -2.99 -5.66 -2.34
C ALA A 66 -4.34 -6.41 -2.40
N ARG A 67 -4.32 -7.72 -2.16
CA ARG A 67 -5.53 -8.55 -2.11
C ARG A 67 -6.49 -8.11 -1.00
N LEU A 68 -6.01 -7.92 0.23
CA LEU A 68 -6.83 -7.49 1.37
C LEU A 68 -7.41 -6.10 1.13
N ALA A 69 -6.61 -5.16 0.65
CA ALA A 69 -7.06 -3.82 0.30
C ALA A 69 -8.22 -3.87 -0.71
N GLU A 70 -8.13 -4.71 -1.73
CA GLU A 70 -9.17 -4.85 -2.76
C GLU A 70 -10.41 -5.62 -2.29
N ASP A 71 -10.26 -6.63 -1.43
CA ASP A 71 -11.39 -7.32 -0.82
C ASP A 71 -12.19 -6.35 0.09
N TRP A 72 -11.49 -5.52 0.88
CA TRP A 72 -12.12 -4.49 1.70
C TRP A 72 -12.71 -3.36 0.85
N LEU A 73 -12.02 -2.92 -0.20
CA LEU A 73 -12.57 -1.95 -1.16
C LEU A 73 -13.85 -2.48 -1.81
N ALA A 74 -13.87 -3.74 -2.24
CA ALA A 74 -15.06 -4.36 -2.80
C ALA A 74 -16.24 -4.32 -1.81
N ALA A 75 -15.97 -4.55 -0.52
CA ALA A 75 -16.97 -4.42 0.53
C ALA A 75 -17.43 -2.96 0.74
N ALA A 76 -16.51 -1.99 0.66
CA ALA A 76 -16.81 -0.57 0.76
C ALA A 76 -17.66 -0.05 -0.43
N VAL A 77 -17.33 -0.47 -1.65
CA VAL A 77 -18.12 -0.14 -2.86
C VAL A 77 -19.54 -0.70 -2.75
N ARG A 78 -19.72 -1.92 -2.22
CA ARG A 78 -21.05 -2.49 -1.93
C ARG A 78 -21.84 -1.68 -0.90
N ARG A 79 -21.16 -0.95 -0.01
CA ARG A 79 -21.78 -0.03 0.97
C ARG A 79 -22.03 1.38 0.42
N GLY A 80 -21.65 1.68 -0.82
CA GLY A 80 -21.90 2.97 -1.46
C GLY A 80 -20.67 3.86 -1.61
N VAL A 81 -19.46 3.41 -1.28
CA VAL A 81 -18.24 4.20 -1.58
C VAL A 81 -18.06 4.35 -3.09
N ARG A 82 -17.80 5.57 -3.55
CA ARG A 82 -17.55 5.94 -4.96
C ARG A 82 -16.26 6.71 -5.18
N GLN A 83 -15.51 6.97 -4.12
CA GLN A 83 -14.22 7.65 -4.17
C GLN A 83 -13.16 6.74 -3.57
N VAL A 84 -12.10 6.47 -4.32
CA VAL A 84 -10.95 5.71 -3.85
C VAL A 84 -9.71 6.57 -3.95
N VAL A 85 -8.95 6.68 -2.87
CA VAL A 85 -7.70 7.43 -2.84
C VAL A 85 -6.55 6.46 -2.65
N VAL A 86 -5.62 6.39 -3.59
CA VAL A 86 -4.38 5.62 -3.47
C VAL A 86 -3.26 6.57 -3.06
N LEU A 87 -2.86 6.53 -1.79
CA LEU A 87 -1.82 7.37 -1.20
C LEU A 87 -0.45 6.72 -1.42
N GLY A 88 0.49 7.45 -2.02
CA GLY A 88 1.77 6.90 -2.47
C GLY A 88 1.58 5.87 -3.58
N ALA A 89 0.81 6.23 -4.61
CA ALA A 89 0.35 5.33 -5.65
C ALA A 89 1.48 4.62 -6.43
N GLY A 90 2.69 5.16 -6.45
CA GLY A 90 3.88 4.59 -7.03
C GLY A 90 3.64 4.00 -8.41
N LEU A 91 3.89 2.70 -8.53
CA LEU A 91 3.53 1.90 -9.71
C LEU A 91 2.38 0.94 -9.44
N ASP A 92 1.49 1.22 -8.48
CA ASP A 92 0.22 0.49 -8.33
C ASP A 92 -0.56 0.51 -9.65
N THR A 93 -1.30 -0.54 -9.98
CA THR A 93 -2.04 -0.64 -11.25
C THR A 93 -3.55 -0.66 -11.04
N PHE A 94 -4.04 -0.45 -9.81
CA PHE A 94 -5.46 -0.53 -9.49
C PHE A 94 -6.32 0.31 -10.42
N SER A 95 -5.95 1.58 -10.69
CA SER A 95 -6.68 2.46 -11.60
C SER A 95 -6.82 1.89 -13.02
N LEU A 96 -5.82 1.14 -13.52
CA LEU A 96 -5.86 0.49 -14.84
C LEU A 96 -6.80 -0.71 -14.89
N ARG A 97 -7.05 -1.36 -13.76
CA ARG A 97 -7.87 -2.59 -13.64
C ARG A 97 -9.10 -2.41 -12.73
N ASN A 98 -9.48 -1.16 -12.44
CA ASN A 98 -10.61 -0.86 -11.57
C ASN A 98 -11.89 -1.48 -12.16
N PRO A 99 -12.54 -2.44 -11.48
CA PRO A 99 -13.72 -3.11 -12.01
C PRO A 99 -15.01 -2.30 -11.78
N TYR A 100 -14.95 -1.15 -11.09
CA TYR A 100 -16.10 -0.37 -10.67
C TYR A 100 -16.22 0.91 -11.51
N ALA A 101 -17.13 0.92 -12.49
CA ALA A 101 -17.29 2.01 -13.44
C ALA A 101 -17.74 3.35 -12.82
N ASP A 102 -18.39 3.29 -11.66
CA ASP A 102 -18.89 4.46 -10.91
C ASP A 102 -17.92 4.91 -9.81
N VAL A 103 -16.73 4.31 -9.71
CA VAL A 103 -15.70 4.68 -8.74
C VAL A 103 -14.66 5.58 -9.39
N THR A 104 -14.51 6.78 -8.86
CA THR A 104 -13.39 7.68 -9.19
C THR A 104 -12.18 7.31 -8.35
N VAL A 105 -11.02 7.13 -9.00
CA VAL A 105 -9.75 6.82 -8.34
C VAL A 105 -8.86 8.07 -8.31
N PHE A 106 -8.50 8.56 -7.13
CA PHE A 106 -7.52 9.62 -6.94
C PHE A 106 -6.17 8.97 -6.62
N GLU A 107 -5.20 9.14 -7.48
CA GLU A 107 -3.83 8.68 -7.21
C GLU A 107 -3.00 9.83 -6.70
N VAL A 108 -2.52 9.71 -5.47
CA VAL A 108 -1.69 10.72 -4.81
C VAL A 108 -0.26 10.22 -4.76
N ASP A 109 0.67 10.96 -5.35
CA ASP A 109 2.10 10.69 -5.20
C ASP A 109 2.91 11.95 -5.50
N HIS A 110 4.22 11.90 -5.21
CA HIS A 110 5.17 12.92 -5.59
C HIS A 110 5.13 13.17 -7.11
N PRO A 111 5.20 14.43 -7.57
CA PRO A 111 5.12 14.78 -8.99
C PRO A 111 6.03 13.95 -9.90
N ALA A 112 7.29 13.72 -9.49
CA ALA A 112 8.26 12.94 -10.25
C ALA A 112 7.85 11.46 -10.40
N THR A 113 7.37 10.82 -9.33
CA THR A 113 6.90 9.42 -9.35
C THR A 113 5.65 9.29 -10.21
N GLN A 114 4.74 10.25 -10.10
CA GLN A 114 3.49 10.25 -10.86
C GLN A 114 3.73 10.46 -12.36
N ALA A 115 4.63 11.38 -12.72
CA ALA A 115 5.07 11.56 -14.11
C ALA A 115 5.71 10.28 -14.67
N TRP A 116 6.57 9.63 -13.88
CA TRP A 116 7.20 8.37 -14.26
C TRP A 116 6.18 7.25 -14.50
N LYS A 117 5.18 7.09 -13.61
CA LYS A 117 4.10 6.13 -13.80
C LYS A 117 3.34 6.37 -15.10
N ARG A 118 2.94 7.61 -15.38
CA ARG A 118 2.22 7.97 -16.63
C ARG A 118 3.07 7.67 -17.86
N GLN A 119 4.38 7.93 -17.80
CA GLN A 119 5.31 7.54 -18.87
C GLN A 119 5.36 6.01 -19.05
N ARG A 120 5.33 5.22 -17.96
CA ARG A 120 5.31 3.75 -18.02
C ARG A 120 4.00 3.21 -18.60
N ILE A 121 2.86 3.81 -18.27
CA ILE A 121 1.56 3.49 -18.86
C ILE A 121 1.61 3.70 -20.38
N ALA A 122 2.12 4.86 -20.83
CA ALA A 122 2.22 5.19 -22.25
C ALA A 122 3.19 4.26 -23.01
N GLU A 123 4.37 3.99 -22.47
CA GLU A 123 5.34 3.08 -23.09
C GLU A 123 4.86 1.62 -23.15
N ALA A 124 4.01 1.22 -22.20
CA ALA A 124 3.34 -0.08 -22.23
C ALA A 124 2.21 -0.17 -23.28
N GLY A 125 1.92 0.93 -23.99
CA GLY A 125 0.82 1.01 -24.96
C GLY A 125 -0.57 0.99 -24.30
N LEU A 126 -0.66 1.33 -23.02
CA LEU A 126 -1.90 1.36 -22.25
C LEU A 126 -2.52 2.76 -22.30
N ALA A 127 -3.85 2.82 -22.30
CA ALA A 127 -4.56 4.09 -22.14
C ALA A 127 -4.46 4.58 -20.69
N GLU A 128 -4.41 5.90 -20.52
CA GLU A 128 -4.56 6.51 -19.21
C GLU A 128 -5.97 6.19 -18.65
N PRO A 129 -6.09 5.73 -17.39
CA PRO A 129 -7.37 5.25 -16.88
C PRO A 129 -8.38 6.38 -16.77
N ALA A 130 -9.44 6.33 -17.58
CA ALA A 130 -10.43 7.41 -17.70
C ALA A 130 -11.15 7.76 -16.38
N GLY A 131 -11.25 6.81 -15.45
CA GLY A 131 -11.83 7.01 -14.11
C GLY A 131 -10.83 7.45 -13.05
N ALA A 132 -9.61 7.86 -13.43
CA ALA A 132 -8.57 8.25 -12.49
C ALA A 132 -8.20 9.74 -12.59
N ALA A 133 -8.00 10.36 -11.43
CA ALA A 133 -7.39 11.67 -11.29
C ALA A 133 -5.99 11.52 -10.67
N PHE A 134 -4.96 11.98 -11.38
CA PHE A 134 -3.59 12.03 -10.88
C PHE A 134 -3.39 13.32 -10.08
N VAL A 135 -3.14 13.19 -8.78
CA VAL A 135 -3.01 14.29 -7.81
C VAL A 135 -1.55 14.39 -7.35
N PRO A 136 -0.74 15.28 -7.96
CA PRO A 136 0.68 15.39 -7.62
C PRO A 136 0.85 16.13 -6.29
N VAL A 137 1.29 15.41 -5.25
CA VAL A 137 1.45 15.93 -3.89
C VAL A 137 2.81 15.56 -3.32
N ASN A 138 3.58 16.55 -2.90
CA ASN A 138 4.68 16.36 -1.97
C ASN A 138 4.14 16.41 -0.53
N PHE A 139 4.01 15.23 0.11
CA PHE A 139 3.48 15.08 1.48
C PHE A 139 4.21 15.92 2.55
N GLU A 140 5.45 16.35 2.30
CA GLU A 140 6.22 17.17 3.24
C GLU A 140 5.99 18.69 3.06
N ARG A 141 5.44 19.12 1.91
CA ARG A 141 5.36 20.55 1.54
C ARG A 141 3.96 21.04 1.23
N GLN A 142 3.06 20.15 0.83
CA GLN A 142 1.72 20.50 0.35
C GLN A 142 0.63 19.91 1.23
N SER A 143 -0.52 20.59 1.24
CA SER A 143 -1.70 20.10 1.95
C SER A 143 -2.41 19.04 1.11
N LEU A 144 -2.36 17.79 1.58
CA LEU A 144 -3.10 16.66 0.99
C LEU A 144 -4.59 16.99 0.79
N ALA A 145 -5.20 17.67 1.77
CA ALA A 145 -6.61 18.03 1.75
C ALA A 145 -6.95 19.01 0.62
N GLY A 146 -6.11 20.02 0.42
CA GLY A 146 -6.33 21.04 -0.62
C GLY A 146 -6.21 20.46 -2.02
N GLU A 147 -5.19 19.64 -2.25
CA GLU A 147 -4.92 19.04 -3.56
C GLU A 147 -5.99 18.00 -3.94
N LEU A 148 -6.44 17.18 -2.99
CA LEU A 148 -7.54 16.24 -3.21
C LEU A 148 -8.87 16.97 -3.49
N ALA A 149 -9.17 18.04 -2.76
CA ALA A 149 -10.37 18.85 -3.02
C ALA A 149 -10.31 19.52 -4.40
N ALA A 150 -9.15 20.05 -4.80
CA ALA A 150 -8.94 20.62 -6.12
C ALA A 150 -9.09 19.58 -7.25
N ALA A 151 -8.69 18.33 -6.99
CA ALA A 151 -8.90 17.21 -7.90
C ALA A 151 -10.36 16.72 -7.95
N GLY A 152 -11.23 17.20 -7.04
CA GLY A 152 -12.66 16.89 -7.01
C GLY A 152 -13.09 15.88 -5.96
N LEU A 153 -12.21 15.48 -5.02
CA LEU A 153 -12.61 14.67 -3.87
C LEU A 153 -13.59 15.47 -2.99
N LYS A 154 -14.72 14.87 -2.68
CA LYS A 154 -15.74 15.42 -1.79
C LYS A 154 -15.64 14.77 -0.41
N THR A 155 -15.26 15.56 0.60
CA THR A 155 -15.14 15.08 1.98
C THR A 155 -16.48 14.75 2.64
N THR A 156 -17.59 15.20 2.04
CA THR A 156 -18.96 14.88 2.46
C THR A 156 -19.46 13.53 1.94
N GLU A 157 -18.68 12.84 1.11
CA GLU A 157 -19.04 11.56 0.50
C GLU A 157 -18.08 10.45 0.97
N PRO A 158 -18.58 9.22 1.23
CA PRO A 158 -17.75 8.08 1.62
C PRO A 158 -16.58 7.82 0.69
N SER A 159 -15.39 7.67 1.28
CA SER A 159 -14.13 7.47 0.57
C SER A 159 -13.32 6.33 1.16
N PHE A 160 -12.71 5.52 0.31
CA PHE A 160 -11.81 4.43 0.70
C PHE A 160 -10.36 4.77 0.35
N PHE A 161 -9.46 4.68 1.33
CA PHE A 161 -8.06 5.06 1.21
C PHE A 161 -7.18 3.82 1.21
N ILE A 162 -6.36 3.65 0.18
CA ILE A 162 -5.32 2.62 0.07
C ILE A 162 -3.98 3.30 0.33
N TRP A 163 -3.28 2.90 1.39
CA TRP A 163 -2.03 3.53 1.81
C TRP A 163 -0.96 2.48 2.13
N LEU A 164 -0.58 1.73 1.10
CA LEU A 164 0.27 0.55 1.21
C LEU A 164 1.74 0.87 0.95
N GLY A 165 2.63 0.44 1.83
CA GLY A 165 4.07 0.59 1.67
C GLY A 165 4.57 2.02 1.78
N VAL A 166 3.84 2.89 2.48
CA VAL A 166 4.21 4.31 2.66
C VAL A 166 4.47 4.63 4.13
N VAL A 167 3.61 4.16 5.04
CA VAL A 167 3.68 4.42 6.49
C VAL A 167 5.07 4.18 7.09
N PRO A 168 5.84 3.12 6.75
CA PRO A 168 7.17 2.91 7.33
C PRO A 168 8.18 4.05 7.06
N TYR A 169 7.97 4.85 6.02
CA TYR A 169 8.89 5.90 5.55
C TYR A 169 8.54 7.31 6.07
N LEU A 170 7.39 7.47 6.72
CA LEU A 170 6.90 8.76 7.17
C LEU A 170 7.15 8.97 8.66
N THR A 171 7.26 10.23 9.09
CA THR A 171 7.31 10.56 10.52
C THR A 171 5.96 10.24 11.17
N ARG A 172 5.97 9.95 12.48
CA ARG A 172 4.74 9.73 13.24
C ARG A 172 3.77 10.91 13.12
N GLU A 173 4.28 12.15 13.12
CA GLU A 173 3.50 13.36 12.91
C GLU A 173 2.77 13.37 11.56
N ALA A 174 3.50 13.12 10.45
CA ALA A 174 2.90 13.07 9.12
C ALA A 174 1.86 11.94 9.01
N ILE A 175 2.10 10.81 9.68
CA ILE A 175 1.18 9.68 9.71
C ILE A 175 -0.14 10.08 10.37
N PHE A 176 -0.09 10.65 11.58
CA PHE A 176 -1.30 11.05 12.30
C PHE A 176 -1.98 12.28 11.71
N ALA A 177 -1.26 13.19 11.07
CA ALA A 177 -1.87 14.28 10.30
C ALA A 177 -2.70 13.72 9.13
N THR A 178 -2.17 12.73 8.40
CA THR A 178 -2.89 12.05 7.31
C THR A 178 -4.09 11.27 7.83
N LEU A 179 -3.93 10.49 8.91
CA LEU A 179 -5.04 9.74 9.54
C LEU A 179 -6.12 10.67 10.08
N GLY A 180 -5.75 11.83 10.64
CA GLY A 180 -6.70 12.85 11.10
C GLY A 180 -7.48 13.48 9.94
N TYR A 181 -6.82 13.74 8.80
CA TYR A 181 -7.51 14.16 7.58
C TYR A 181 -8.51 13.10 7.09
N ILE A 182 -8.07 11.84 7.00
CA ILE A 182 -8.94 10.71 6.59
C ILE A 182 -10.12 10.59 7.54
N ALA A 183 -9.89 10.68 8.85
CA ALA A 183 -10.96 10.64 9.84
C ALA A 183 -11.96 11.80 9.65
N GLY A 184 -11.55 12.94 9.11
CA GLY A 184 -12.43 14.06 8.79
C GLY A 184 -13.34 13.86 7.56
N VAL A 185 -13.12 12.81 6.76
CA VAL A 185 -13.97 12.45 5.62
C VAL A 185 -15.14 11.57 6.09
N ALA A 186 -16.36 11.93 5.69
CA ALA A 186 -17.57 11.21 6.09
C ALA A 186 -17.52 9.74 5.67
N GLY A 187 -17.85 8.81 6.57
CA GLY A 187 -17.86 7.38 6.28
C GLY A 187 -16.54 6.79 5.76
N SER A 188 -15.40 7.37 6.14
CA SER A 188 -14.09 7.00 5.59
C SER A 188 -13.59 5.64 6.06
N GLU A 189 -12.77 5.02 5.22
CA GLU A 189 -12.13 3.75 5.51
C GLU A 189 -10.73 3.75 4.91
N VAL A 190 -9.74 3.30 5.68
CA VAL A 190 -8.34 3.26 5.26
C VAL A 190 -7.76 1.88 5.48
N VAL A 191 -6.98 1.42 4.51
CA VAL A 191 -6.10 0.27 4.64
C VAL A 191 -4.65 0.72 4.53
N PHE A 192 -3.81 0.31 5.48
CA PHE A 192 -2.38 0.57 5.44
C PHE A 192 -1.58 -0.58 6.06
N ASP A 193 -0.30 -0.68 5.71
CA ASP A 193 0.63 -1.62 6.34
C ASP A 193 1.63 -0.88 7.23
N TYR A 194 2.01 -1.50 8.33
CA TYR A 194 2.98 -0.95 9.28
C TYR A 194 3.88 -2.05 9.84
N SER A 195 4.91 -1.61 10.57
CA SER A 195 5.91 -2.48 11.19
C SER A 195 5.96 -2.27 12.70
N GLU A 196 6.06 -3.37 13.45
CA GLU A 196 6.27 -3.34 14.90
C GLU A 196 7.72 -2.97 15.24
N PRO A 197 7.96 -2.35 16.43
CA PRO A 197 9.30 -2.13 16.96
C PRO A 197 10.07 -3.45 17.11
N ALA A 198 11.41 -3.37 17.09
CA ALA A 198 12.26 -4.55 17.22
C ALA A 198 11.96 -5.37 18.50
N GLY A 199 11.54 -4.73 19.60
CA GLY A 199 11.21 -5.40 20.86
C GLY A 199 10.04 -6.39 20.77
N ASN A 200 9.14 -6.22 19.81
CA ASN A 200 7.93 -7.05 19.67
C ASN A 200 8.10 -8.20 18.67
N ARG A 201 9.22 -8.24 17.96
CA ARG A 201 9.54 -9.28 16.97
C ARG A 201 10.22 -10.46 17.64
N ASP A 202 10.05 -11.66 17.08
CA ASP A 202 10.87 -12.81 17.50
C ASP A 202 12.34 -12.65 17.07
N ALA A 203 13.23 -13.55 17.53
CA ALA A 203 14.67 -13.42 17.27
C ALA A 203 15.02 -13.39 15.77
N ALA A 204 14.39 -14.25 14.97
CA ALA A 204 14.61 -14.31 13.53
C ALA A 204 14.03 -13.07 12.82
N GLY A 205 12.87 -12.59 13.28
CA GLY A 205 12.23 -11.36 12.81
C GLY A 205 13.08 -10.12 13.09
N ARG A 206 13.70 -10.03 14.28
CA ARG A 206 14.62 -8.93 14.63
C ARG A 206 15.84 -8.88 13.72
N GLU A 207 16.51 -10.02 13.52
CA GLU A 207 17.71 -10.10 12.67
C GLU A 207 17.39 -9.76 11.22
N THR A 208 16.33 -10.36 10.68
CA THR A 208 15.82 -10.10 9.33
C THR A 208 15.51 -8.61 9.16
N HIS A 209 14.72 -8.04 10.07
CA HIS A 209 14.35 -6.63 10.02
C HIS A 209 15.57 -5.71 10.05
N ALA A 210 16.52 -5.94 10.97
CA ALA A 210 17.73 -5.13 11.07
C ALA A 210 18.55 -5.16 9.77
N PHE A 211 18.72 -6.34 9.16
CA PHE A 211 19.45 -6.49 7.90
C PHE A 211 18.79 -5.69 6.76
N TYR A 212 17.47 -5.80 6.58
CA TYR A 212 16.79 -5.10 5.49
C TYR A 212 16.64 -3.61 5.76
N ALA A 213 16.33 -3.19 6.99
CA ALA A 213 16.27 -1.77 7.36
C ALA A 213 17.59 -1.05 7.03
N ALA A 214 18.73 -1.67 7.33
CA ALA A 214 20.04 -1.15 6.95
C ALA A 214 20.19 -1.00 5.43
N ARG A 215 19.75 -1.99 4.63
CA ARG A 215 19.81 -1.92 3.17
C ARG A 215 18.90 -0.83 2.59
N VAL A 216 17.68 -0.68 3.10
CA VAL A 216 16.77 0.36 2.60
C VAL A 216 17.27 1.76 2.98
N ALA A 217 17.91 1.91 4.14
CA ALA A 217 18.59 3.15 4.52
C ALA A 217 19.75 3.50 3.55
N THR A 218 20.54 2.53 3.08
CA THR A 218 21.64 2.80 2.11
C THR A 218 21.18 3.31 0.75
N ILE A 219 19.90 3.12 0.39
CA ILE A 219 19.33 3.64 -0.86
C ILE A 219 18.52 4.93 -0.66
N GLY A 220 18.58 5.54 0.52
CA GLY A 220 17.97 6.85 0.83
C GLY A 220 16.52 6.79 1.29
N GLU A 221 15.98 5.62 1.62
CA GLU A 221 14.58 5.43 2.01
C GLU A 221 14.48 4.71 3.38
N PRO A 222 15.05 5.24 4.48
CA PRO A 222 15.06 4.55 5.76
C PRO A 222 13.64 4.30 6.30
N TRP A 223 13.45 3.15 6.96
CA TRP A 223 12.26 2.91 7.77
C TRP A 223 12.41 3.64 9.10
N ILE A 224 11.51 4.58 9.38
CA ILE A 224 11.61 5.52 10.51
C ILE A 224 10.44 5.44 11.48
N SER A 225 9.35 4.76 11.11
CA SER A 225 8.15 4.64 11.95
C SER A 225 7.81 3.19 12.25
N PHE A 226 7.52 2.95 13.53
CA PHE A 226 7.10 1.66 14.08
C PHE A 226 5.95 1.86 15.05
N PHE A 227 5.05 0.87 15.15
CA PHE A 227 3.86 0.96 15.99
C PHE A 227 3.65 -0.32 16.81
N VAL A 228 3.32 -0.14 18.09
CA VAL A 228 2.78 -1.22 18.92
C VAL A 228 1.28 -1.34 18.59
N PRO A 229 0.75 -2.54 18.27
CA PRO A 229 -0.62 -2.70 17.80
C PRO A 229 -1.69 -2.08 18.71
N ASP A 230 -1.64 -2.36 20.02
CA ASP A 230 -2.61 -1.85 20.98
C ASP A 230 -2.58 -0.30 21.11
N GLU A 231 -1.38 0.29 21.02
CA GLU A 231 -1.23 1.75 21.06
C GLU A 231 -1.75 2.41 19.78
N LEU A 232 -1.52 1.78 18.62
CA LEU A 232 -2.04 2.26 17.34
C LEU A 232 -3.57 2.13 17.29
N ALA A 233 -4.12 1.01 17.74
CA ALA A 233 -5.57 0.81 17.82
C ALA A 233 -6.22 1.87 18.72
N LYS A 234 -5.62 2.16 19.89
CA LYS A 234 -6.07 3.24 20.76
C LYS A 234 -6.02 4.60 20.06
N ALA A 235 -4.91 4.94 19.40
CA ALA A 235 -4.76 6.21 18.71
C ALA A 235 -5.74 6.38 17.53
N LEU A 236 -6.05 5.29 16.81
CA LEU A 236 -7.10 5.29 15.77
C LEU A 236 -8.49 5.50 16.37
N ALA A 237 -8.79 4.86 17.50
CA ALA A 237 -10.06 5.09 18.20
C ALA A 237 -10.18 6.54 18.70
N ASP A 238 -9.10 7.13 19.22
CA ASP A 238 -9.05 8.54 19.65
C ASP A 238 -9.25 9.52 18.47
N LEU A 239 -8.92 9.12 17.23
CA LEU A 239 -9.24 9.85 15.99
C LEU A 239 -10.69 9.64 15.50
N GLY A 240 -11.46 8.75 16.13
CA GLY A 240 -12.86 8.47 15.79
C GLY A 240 -13.08 7.30 14.83
N PHE A 241 -12.06 6.48 14.56
CA PHE A 241 -12.29 5.21 13.87
C PHE A 241 -12.96 4.18 14.80
N ASP A 242 -13.99 3.50 14.32
CA ASP A 242 -14.84 2.58 15.09
C ASP A 242 -14.80 1.12 14.57
N GLY A 243 -14.18 0.88 13.42
CA GLY A 243 -14.04 -0.45 12.81
C GLY A 243 -12.59 -0.79 12.49
N ILE A 244 -11.83 -1.24 13.50
CA ILE A 244 -10.42 -1.61 13.38
C ILE A 244 -10.29 -3.13 13.20
N GLU A 245 -9.63 -3.56 12.12
CA GLU A 245 -9.21 -4.93 11.88
C GLU A 245 -7.72 -4.89 11.56
N ASP A 246 -6.90 -5.42 12.47
CA ASP A 246 -5.44 -5.44 12.36
C ASP A 246 -4.99 -6.89 12.23
N LEU A 247 -4.36 -7.23 11.10
CA LEU A 247 -3.93 -8.59 10.80
C LEU A 247 -2.41 -8.65 10.85
N ASP A 248 -1.90 -9.47 11.76
CA ASP A 248 -0.48 -9.82 11.74
C ASP A 248 -0.18 -10.88 10.65
N ASN A 249 1.10 -11.18 10.42
CA ASN A 249 1.50 -12.16 9.41
C ASN A 249 0.91 -13.57 9.59
N ARG A 250 0.57 -13.98 10.81
CA ARG A 250 -0.04 -15.28 11.12
C ARG A 250 -1.49 -15.27 10.68
N GLU A 251 -2.21 -14.19 10.98
CA GLU A 251 -3.60 -13.99 10.60
C GLU A 251 -3.75 -13.80 9.08
N ILE A 252 -2.85 -13.05 8.45
CA ILE A 252 -2.75 -12.93 6.98
C ILE A 252 -2.53 -14.31 6.36
N ALA A 253 -1.58 -15.09 6.89
CA ALA A 253 -1.34 -16.44 6.41
C ALA A 253 -2.57 -17.34 6.61
N ALA A 254 -3.25 -17.28 7.74
CA ALA A 254 -4.47 -18.03 8.01
C ALA A 254 -5.63 -17.65 7.06
N ARG A 255 -5.69 -16.38 6.63
CA ARG A 255 -6.70 -15.87 5.69
C ARG A 255 -6.55 -16.46 4.28
N PHE A 256 -5.33 -16.75 3.86
CA PHE A 256 -5.01 -17.13 2.47
C PHE A 256 -4.44 -18.54 2.29
N ALA A 257 -3.90 -19.16 3.34
CA ALA A 257 -3.42 -20.53 3.30
C ALA A 257 -4.55 -21.53 3.54
N ARG A 258 -4.42 -22.72 2.94
CA ARG A 258 -5.28 -23.89 3.23
C ARG A 258 -4.81 -24.70 4.46
N SER A 259 -3.79 -24.24 5.18
CA SER A 259 -3.23 -24.91 6.35
C SER A 259 -2.62 -23.88 7.31
N PRO A 260 -2.66 -24.07 8.64
CA PRO A 260 -2.13 -23.11 9.59
C PRO A 260 -0.60 -22.98 9.41
N SER A 261 -0.13 -21.78 9.07
CA SER A 261 1.30 -21.47 8.98
C SER A 261 1.83 -20.91 10.31
N THR A 262 3.13 -21.10 10.52
CA THR A 262 3.91 -21.12 11.77
C THR A 262 3.80 -19.92 12.74
N LYS A 263 4.15 -20.18 14.01
CA LYS A 263 4.13 -19.29 15.20
C LYS A 263 5.08 -18.07 15.19
N SER A 264 5.62 -17.65 14.05
CA SER A 264 6.63 -16.59 13.99
C SER A 264 5.96 -15.22 13.81
N ASN A 265 6.27 -14.27 14.70
CA ASN A 265 5.90 -12.87 14.53
C ASN A 265 7.09 -12.11 13.93
N SER A 266 7.05 -11.89 12.62
CA SER A 266 8.03 -11.05 11.95
C SER A 266 7.77 -9.55 12.14
N GLY A 267 6.60 -9.15 12.65
CA GLY A 267 6.26 -7.77 13.02
C GLY A 267 5.72 -6.91 11.89
N GLU A 268 5.26 -7.49 10.78
CA GLU A 268 4.53 -6.77 9.74
C GLU A 268 3.03 -6.98 9.88
N HIS A 269 2.29 -5.89 9.71
CA HIS A 269 0.85 -5.84 9.90
C HIS A 269 0.16 -5.22 8.69
N ILE A 270 -1.08 -5.64 8.43
CA ILE A 270 -1.99 -5.00 7.49
C ILE A 270 -3.25 -4.64 8.26
N LEU A 271 -3.50 -3.33 8.38
CA LEU A 271 -4.60 -2.80 9.18
C LEU A 271 -5.63 -2.14 8.26
N ARG A 272 -6.91 -2.43 8.54
CA ARG A 272 -8.05 -1.65 8.05
C ARG A 272 -8.69 -0.90 9.22
N SER A 273 -8.90 0.39 9.05
CA SER A 273 -9.64 1.23 9.99
C SER A 273 -10.81 1.90 9.29
N ARG A 274 -12.00 1.82 9.87
CA ARG A 274 -13.21 2.46 9.34
C ARG A 274 -13.80 3.42 10.37
N ARG A 275 -14.33 4.53 9.89
CA ARG A 275 -15.20 5.43 10.64
C ARG A 275 -16.60 5.32 10.04
N SER A 276 -17.58 4.90 10.84
CA SER A 276 -18.92 4.59 10.32
C SER A 276 -19.81 5.82 10.15
N VAL A 277 -19.43 6.96 10.75
CA VAL A 277 -20.18 8.24 10.75
C VAL A 277 -19.35 9.37 10.15
#